data_AF-A0A661UQZ1-F1
#
_entry.id   AF-A0A661UQZ1-F1
#
_cell.length_a   1.000
_cell.length_b   1.000
_cell.length_c   1.000
_cell.angle_alpha   90.00
_cell.angle_beta   90.00
_cell.angle_gamma   90.00
#
_symmetry.space_group_name_H-M   'P 1'
#
loop_
_entity.id
_entity.type
_entity.pdbx_description
1 polymer ?
#
loop_
_entity_poly.entity_id
_entity_poly.type
_entity_poly.pdbx_seq_one_letter_code
_entity_poly.pdbx_strand_id
1 'polypeptide(L)'
;VFISWLVLWLFWATNPRTLFSYHYIPAFVFAVLALGYVVHWLWHESRFDRSRQIAIVFVVAVGVTFVYFYPHLAAVDVPRWLDDQYFWFSSWR
;
A
#
# COMPACT_ATOMS: atom_id res chain seq x y z
N VAL A 1 14.73 -3.08 -8.51
CA VAL A 1 13.57 -2.74 -7.65
C VAL A 1 12.98 -3.97 -6.97
N PHE A 2 12.43 -4.94 -7.71
CA PHE A 2 11.83 -6.14 -7.10
C PHE A 2 12.80 -6.95 -6.23
N ILE A 3 14.03 -7.20 -6.72
CA ILE A 3 15.06 -7.92 -5.94
C ILE A 3 15.37 -7.19 -4.62
N SER A 4 15.43 -5.86 -4.63
CA SER A 4 15.65 -5.05 -3.44
C SER A 4 14.51 -5.21 -2.42
N TRP A 5 13.26 -5.22 -2.88
CA TRP A 5 12.10 -5.54 -2.03
C TRP A 5 12.23 -6.95 -1.44
N LEU A 6 12.51 -7.95 -2.28
CA LEU A 6 12.54 -9.36 -1.88
C LEU A 6 13.61 -9.62 -0.81
N VAL A 7 14.82 -9.10 -1.00
CA VAL A 7 15.92 -9.27 -0.04
C VAL A 7 15.58 -8.63 1.31
N LEU A 8 15.07 -7.39 1.31
CA LEU A 8 14.73 -6.68 2.54
C LEU A 8 13.54 -7.30 3.26
N TRP A 9 12.52 -7.75 2.53
CA TRP A 9 11.39 -8.46 3.11
C TRP A 9 11.82 -9.81 3.67
N LEU A 10 12.59 -10.59 2.92
CA LEU A 10 13.02 -11.94 3.34
C LEU A 10 13.92 -11.90 4.57
N PHE A 11 14.81 -10.90 4.66
CA PHE A 11 15.64 -10.65 5.84
C PHE A 11 14.81 -10.55 7.13
N TRP A 12 13.70 -9.80 7.08
CA TRP A 12 12.79 -9.70 8.23
C TRP A 12 11.90 -10.93 8.38
N ALA A 13 11.36 -11.48 7.29
CA ALA A 13 10.46 -12.64 7.34
C ALA A 13 11.11 -13.89 7.96
N THR A 14 12.44 -13.99 7.90
CA THR A 14 13.21 -15.12 8.46
C THR A 14 13.89 -14.79 9.79
N ASN A 15 13.72 -13.58 10.30
CA ASN A 15 14.36 -13.16 11.54
C ASN A 15 13.64 -13.79 12.75
N PRO A 16 14.34 -14.41 13.71
CA PRO A 16 13.71 -15.09 14.85
C PRO A 16 13.20 -14.14 15.94
N ARG A 17 13.39 -12.82 15.81
CA ARG A 17 12.96 -11.82 16.80
C ARG A 17 11.49 -11.48 16.65
N THR A 18 10.89 -10.94 17.71
CA THR A 18 9.57 -10.29 17.62
C THR A 18 9.67 -9.06 16.72
N LEU A 19 8.85 -9.03 15.67
CA LEU A 19 8.82 -7.93 14.70
C LEU A 19 7.47 -7.20 14.77
N PHE A 20 7.54 -5.93 14.35
CA PHE A 20 6.39 -5.03 14.22
C PHE A 20 6.35 -4.47 12.80
N SER A 21 5.21 -3.93 12.38
CA SER A 21 4.96 -3.46 11.01
C SER A 21 5.98 -2.44 10.49
N TYR A 22 6.59 -1.63 11.35
CA TYR A 22 7.60 -0.65 10.91
C TYR A 22 8.87 -1.29 10.33
N HIS A 23 9.18 -2.55 10.68
CA HIS A 23 10.31 -3.27 10.09
C HIS A 23 10.11 -3.52 8.59
N TYR A 24 8.85 -3.51 8.13
CA TYR A 24 8.54 -3.65 6.71
C TYR A 24 8.77 -2.36 5.91
N ILE A 25 8.89 -1.18 6.55
CA ILE A 25 9.01 0.12 5.86
C ILE A 25 10.14 0.13 4.81
N PRO A 26 11.37 -0.35 5.09
CA PRO A 26 12.44 -0.37 4.09
C PRO A 26 12.08 -1.18 2.84
N ALA A 27 11.49 -2.37 3.01
CA ALA A 27 11.02 -3.18 1.89
C ALA A 27 9.85 -2.48 1.17
N PHE A 28 8.92 -1.90 1.93
CA PHE A 28 7.74 -1.22 1.42
C PHE A 28 8.08 -0.10 0.43
N VAL A 29 9.15 0.68 0.65
CA VAL A 29 9.61 1.70 -0.32
C VAL A 29 9.88 1.08 -1.70
N PHE A 30 10.56 -0.07 -1.75
CA PHE A 30 10.81 -0.77 -3.02
C PHE A 30 9.55 -1.43 -3.60
N ALA A 31 8.60 -1.84 -2.78
CA ALA A 31 7.29 -2.30 -3.25
C ALA A 31 6.52 -1.16 -3.95
N VAL A 32 6.54 0.04 -3.39
CA VAL A 32 5.91 1.23 -3.99
C VAL A 32 6.58 1.59 -5.31
N LEU A 33 7.91 1.54 -5.39
CA LEU A 33 8.62 1.75 -6.66
C LEU A 33 8.27 0.67 -7.71
N ALA A 34 8.13 -0.59 -7.29
CA ALA A 34 7.71 -1.66 -8.20
C ALA A 34 6.28 -1.43 -8.71
N LEU A 35 5.35 -0.99 -7.86
CA LEU A 35 4.01 -0.59 -8.26
C LEU A 35 4.05 0.60 -9.22
N GLY A 36 4.91 1.59 -8.98
CA GLY A 36 5.13 2.70 -9.90
C GLY A 36 5.55 2.23 -11.30
N TYR A 37 6.46 1.25 -11.38
CA TYR A 37 6.84 0.64 -12.65
C TYR A 37 5.67 -0.07 -13.35
N VAL A 38 4.85 -0.81 -12.60
CA VAL A 38 3.65 -1.48 -13.16
C VAL A 38 2.64 -0.46 -13.70
N VAL A 39 2.40 0.63 -12.97
CA VAL A 39 1.50 1.71 -13.42
C VAL A 39 2.06 2.41 -14.66
N HIS A 40 3.37 2.68 -14.69
CA HIS A 40 4.04 3.25 -15.87
C HIS A 40 3.88 2.33 -17.09
N TRP A 41 4.13 1.03 -16.91
CA TRP A 41 3.98 0.02 -17.95
C TRP A 41 2.55 -0.09 -18.47
N LEU A 42 1.55 -0.10 -17.57
CA LEU A 42 0.14 -0.05 -17.95
C LEU A 42 -0.21 1.19 -18.77
N TRP A 43 0.45 2.32 -18.49
CA TRP A 43 0.15 3.58 -19.16
C TRP A 43 0.78 3.70 -20.55
N HIS A 44 2.04 3.25 -20.69
CA HIS A 44 2.87 3.52 -21.87
C HIS A 44 3.13 2.30 -22.75
N GLU A 45 3.39 1.12 -22.18
CA GLU A 45 3.89 -0.04 -22.93
C GLU A 45 2.85 -1.15 -23.13
N SER A 46 1.87 -1.24 -22.23
CA SER A 46 0.91 -2.32 -22.22
C SER A 46 -0.01 -2.27 -23.45
N ARG A 47 -0.09 -3.41 -24.16
CA ARG A 47 -0.97 -3.62 -25.31
C ARG A 47 -2.34 -4.18 -24.95
N PHE A 48 -2.62 -4.34 -23.65
CA PHE A 48 -3.91 -4.81 -23.19
C PHE A 48 -4.97 -3.72 -23.37
N ASP A 49 -6.15 -4.13 -23.84
CA ASP A 49 -7.31 -3.24 -23.86
C ASP A 49 -7.58 -2.73 -22.44
N ARG A 50 -7.86 -1.43 -22.33
CA ARG A 50 -8.16 -0.74 -21.06
C ARG A 50 -7.00 -0.61 -20.06
N SER A 51 -5.76 -0.91 -20.44
CA SER A 51 -4.57 -0.76 -19.58
C SER A 51 -4.49 0.59 -18.85
N ARG A 52 -4.71 1.69 -19.56
CA ARG A 52 -4.78 3.05 -18.98
C ARG A 52 -5.93 3.24 -18.00
N GLN A 53 -7.10 2.68 -18.29
CA GLN A 53 -8.24 2.78 -17.38
C GLN A 53 -7.94 2.07 -16.06
N ILE A 54 -7.28 0.90 -16.12
CA ILE A 54 -6.83 0.17 -14.92
C ILE A 54 -5.85 1.02 -14.11
N ALA A 55 -4.87 1.65 -14.77
CA ALA A 55 -3.92 2.55 -14.10
C ALA A 55 -4.64 3.73 -13.40
N ILE A 56 -5.60 4.37 -14.08
CA ILE A 56 -6.39 5.47 -13.50
C ILE A 56 -7.19 4.99 -12.30
N VAL A 57 -7.95 3.90 -12.45
CA VAL A 57 -8.79 3.36 -11.38
C VAL A 57 -7.94 3.00 -10.17
N PHE A 58 -6.77 2.40 -10.38
CA PHE A 58 -5.84 2.09 -9.30
C PHE A 58 -5.36 3.34 -8.56
N VAL A 59 -4.87 4.36 -9.27
CA VAL A 59 -4.38 5.61 -8.66
C VAL A 59 -5.48 6.35 -7.92
N VAL A 60 -6.68 6.43 -8.51
CA VAL A 60 -7.85 7.04 -7.86
C VAL A 60 -8.24 6.27 -6.61
N ALA A 61 -8.27 4.93 -6.66
CA ALA A 61 -8.58 4.10 -5.50
C ALA A 61 -7.57 4.30 -4.37
N VAL A 62 -6.27 4.39 -4.68
CA VAL A 62 -5.22 4.69 -3.68
C VAL A 62 -5.44 6.08 -3.08
N GLY A 63 -5.70 7.10 -3.89
CA GLY A 63 -5.96 8.46 -3.41
C GLY A 63 -7.18 8.55 -2.51
N VAL A 64 -8.30 7.93 -2.91
CA VAL A 64 -9.53 7.86 -2.10
C VAL A 64 -9.29 7.11 -0.79
N THR A 65 -8.56 6.00 -0.84
CA THR A 65 -8.21 5.21 0.35
C THR A 65 -7.36 6.05 1.32
N PHE A 66 -6.36 6.77 0.82
CA PHE A 66 -5.54 7.66 1.64
C PHE A 66 -6.39 8.75 2.30
N VAL A 67 -7.23 9.45 1.54
CA VAL A 67 -8.12 10.49 2.09
C VAL A 67 -9.08 9.93 3.14
N TYR A 68 -9.64 8.74 2.90
CA TYR A 68 -10.51 8.06 3.84
C TYR A 68 -9.80 7.71 5.16
N PHE A 69 -8.59 7.15 5.11
CA PHE A 69 -7.83 6.76 6.31
C PHE A 69 -7.06 7.91 6.97
N TYR A 70 -6.88 9.06 6.30
CA TYR A 70 -6.08 10.17 6.79
C TYR A 70 -6.48 10.67 8.19
N PRO A 71 -7.77 10.84 8.54
CA PRO A 71 -8.16 11.29 9.88
C PRO A 71 -7.67 10.34 10.98
N HIS A 72 -7.75 9.03 10.75
CA HIS A 72 -7.25 8.02 11.68
C HIS A 72 -5.71 8.06 11.80
N LEU A 73 -5.01 8.18 10.68
CA LEU A 73 -3.54 8.28 10.64
C LEU A 73 -3.00 9.56 11.28
N ALA A 74 -3.74 10.67 11.15
CA ALA A 74 -3.37 11.98 11.66
C ALA A 74 -3.90 12.24 13.09
N ALA A 75 -4.56 11.27 13.71
CA ALA A 75 -5.20 11.39 15.02
C ALA A 75 -6.14 12.61 15.11
N VAL A 76 -6.89 12.86 14.03
CA VAL A 76 -7.96 13.86 14.00
C VAL A 76 -9.15 13.32 14.78
N ASP A 77 -9.73 14.14 15.66
CA ASP A 77 -10.94 13.78 16.37
C ASP A 77 -12.10 13.54 15.40
N VAL A 78 -12.62 12.32 15.40
CA VAL A 78 -13.77 11.91 14.57
C VAL A 78 -14.88 11.32 15.43
N PRO A 79 -16.14 11.37 14.99
CA PRO A 79 -17.23 10.67 15.66
C PRO A 79 -16.96 9.15 15.74
N ARG A 80 -17.39 8.50 16.83
CA ARG A 80 -17.19 7.05 17.05
C ARG A 80 -17.65 6.18 15.89
N TRP A 81 -18.78 6.54 15.25
CA TRP A 81 -19.30 5.78 14.12
C TRP A 81 -18.33 5.71 12.94
N LEU A 82 -17.52 6.76 12.74
CA LEU A 82 -16.52 6.80 11.67
C LEU A 82 -15.25 6.05 12.08
N ASP A 83 -14.85 6.17 13.34
CA ASP A 83 -13.71 5.43 13.89
C ASP A 83 -13.90 3.91 13.78
N ASP A 84 -15.10 3.41 14.09
CA ASP A 84 -15.46 2.00 13.96
C ASP A 84 -15.35 1.47 12.50
N GLN A 85 -15.46 2.35 11.50
CA GLN A 85 -15.42 1.96 10.08
C GLN A 85 -13.99 1.78 9.53
N TYR A 86 -12.97 2.32 10.20
CA TYR A 86 -11.58 2.17 9.73
C TYR A 86 -11.06 0.72 9.86
N PHE A 87 -11.71 -0.11 10.66
CA PHE A 87 -11.33 -1.51 10.85
C PHE A 87 -11.97 -2.42 9.81
N TRP A 88 -11.51 -2.32 8.55
CA TRP A 88 -12.03 -3.13 7.43
C TRP A 88 -11.87 -4.63 7.64
N PHE A 89 -10.87 -5.04 8.42
CA PHE A 89 -10.63 -6.41 8.80
C PHE A 89 -10.70 -6.55 10.32
N SER A 90 -11.22 -7.67 10.80
CA SER A 90 -11.36 -7.93 12.24
C SER A 90 -10.03 -7.93 12.99
N SER A 91 -8.91 -8.20 12.32
CA SER A 91 -7.56 -8.22 12.90
C SER A 91 -6.90 -6.84 13.02
N TRP A 92 -7.55 -5.77 12.56
CA TRP A 92 -6.99 -4.41 12.63
C TRP A 92 -7.24 -3.72 13.98
N ARG A 93 -8.08 -4.31 14.84
CA ARG A 93 -8.35 -3.84 16.21
C ARG A 93 -7.33 -4.40 17.19
#